data_AF-A0A3M1AEL0-F1
#
_entry.id   AF-A0A3M1AEL0-F1
#
_cell.length_a   1.000
_cell.length_b   1.000
_cell.length_c   1.000
_cell.angle_alpha   90.00
_cell.angle_beta   90.00
_cell.angle_gamma   90.00
#
_symmetry.space_group_name_H-M   'P 1'
#
loop_
_entity.id
_entity.type
_entity.pdbx_description
1 polymer ?
#
loop_
_entity_poly.entity_id
_entity_poly.type
_entity_poly.pdbx_seq_one_letter_code
_entity_poly.pdbx_strand_id
1 'polypeptide(L)'
;MGGTIFFVASKVLGLLIRPETWLFLALLVALRRVARGDGASARRWLGGAALAVLALGAWPLGDLVLAPLEARYPPRPALARVDGIIVLSGAEEAELSRRWGMPEVNGASERLLAGLALARRFPE
;
A
#
# COMPACT_ATOMS: atom_id res chain seq x y z
N MET A 1 18.36 -2.71 23.86
CA MET A 1 17.13 -2.04 24.34
C MET A 1 16.63 -0.95 23.38
N GLY A 2 17.49 -0.06 22.87
CA GLY A 2 17.06 1.00 21.92
C GLY A 2 16.40 0.50 20.62
N GLY A 3 16.91 -0.58 20.01
CA GLY A 3 16.34 -1.15 18.78
C GLY A 3 14.93 -1.71 18.95
N THR A 4 14.64 -2.36 20.09
CA THR A 4 13.30 -2.89 20.40
C THR A 4 12.29 -1.78 20.63
N ILE A 5 12.68 -0.72 21.37
CA ILE A 5 11.81 0.44 21.62
C ILE A 5 11.51 1.17 20.32
N PHE A 6 12.50 1.38 19.45
CA PHE A 6 12.30 1.98 18.14
C PHE A 6 11.37 1.14 17.25
N PHE A 7 11.56 -0.19 17.23
CA PHE A 7 10.69 -1.09 16.47
C PHE A 7 9.25 -1.05 16.97
N VAL A 8 9.01 -1.09 18.28
CA VAL A 8 7.67 -1.00 18.84
C VAL A 8 7.06 0.37 18.55
N ALA A 9 7.83 1.45 18.74
CA ALA A 9 7.38 2.81 18.44
C ALA A 9 7.00 2.97 16.96
N SER A 10 7.80 2.43 16.02
CA SER A 10 7.50 2.52 14.59
C SER A 10 6.24 1.72 14.21
N LYS A 11 5.97 0.60 14.87
CA LYS A 11 4.73 -0.16 14.68
C LYS A 11 3.51 0.57 15.23
N VAL A 12 3.61 1.15 16.43
CA VAL A 12 2.50 1.89 17.05
C VAL A 12 2.23 3.20 16.30
N LEU A 13 3.26 3.97 15.98
CA LEU A 13 3.12 5.18 15.17
C LEU A 13 2.58 4.85 13.77
N GLY A 14 3.08 3.79 13.14
CA GLY A 14 2.55 3.31 11.88
C GLY A 14 1.07 2.95 11.97
N LEU A 15 0.64 2.28 13.03
CA LEU A 15 -0.76 1.98 13.29
C LEU A 15 -1.60 3.26 13.49
N LEU A 16 -1.07 4.26 14.20
CA LEU A 16 -1.80 5.50 14.49
C LEU A 16 -1.89 6.45 13.29
N ILE A 17 -0.93 6.42 12.36
CA ILE A 17 -0.98 7.26 11.14
C ILE A 17 -2.03 6.74 10.15
N ARG A 18 -2.31 5.44 10.20
CA ARG A 18 -3.24 4.78 9.29
C ARG A 18 -4.67 5.29 9.48
N PRO A 19 -5.34 5.81 8.43
CA PRO A 19 -6.69 6.31 8.54
C PRO A 19 -7.68 5.22 8.93
N GLU A 20 -7.42 3.96 8.56
CA GLU A 20 -8.30 2.83 8.88
C GLU A 20 -8.40 2.59 10.39
N THR A 21 -7.32 2.85 11.13
CA THR A 21 -7.30 2.73 12.59
C THR A 21 -8.29 3.71 13.23
N TRP A 22 -8.31 4.96 12.77
CA TRP A 22 -9.22 5.98 13.29
C TRP A 22 -10.67 5.71 12.91
N LEU A 23 -10.92 5.21 11.70
CA LEU A 23 -12.26 4.77 11.28
C LEU A 23 -12.76 3.63 12.17
N PHE A 24 -11.91 2.66 12.48
CA PHE A 24 -12.26 1.56 13.38
C PHE A 24 -12.53 2.05 14.81
N LEU A 25 -11.71 2.97 15.33
CA LEU A 25 -11.95 3.58 16.65
C LEU A 25 -13.26 4.38 16.69
N ALA A 26 -13.58 5.14 15.64
CA ALA A 26 -14.86 5.86 15.52
C ALA A 26 -16.05 4.89 15.55
N LEU A 27 -15.94 3.73 14.90
CA LEU A 27 -16.95 2.68 14.95
C LEU A 27 -17.11 2.10 16.37
N LEU A 28 -16.00 1.80 17.07
CA LEU A 28 -16.06 1.32 18.45
C LEU A 28 -16.72 2.34 19.39
N VAL A 29 -16.42 3.63 19.21
CA VAL A 29 -17.07 4.70 19.98
C VAL A 29 -18.56 4.75 19.67
N ALA A 30 -18.95 4.68 18.39
CA ALA A 30 -20.35 4.65 18.00
C ALA A 30 -21.10 3.47 18.64
N LEU A 31 -20.56 2.25 18.57
CA LEU A 31 -21.14 1.06 19.18
C LEU A 31 -21.32 1.21 20.69
N ARG A 32 -20.31 1.74 21.39
CA ARG A 32 -20.40 2.03 22.83
C ARG A 32 -21.47 3.07 23.15
N ARG A 33 -21.68 4.07 22.30
CA ARG A 33 -22.74 5.08 22.47
C ARG A 33 -24.14 4.49 22.26
N VAL A 34 -24.31 3.62 21.26
CA VAL A 34 -25.56 2.86 21.05
C VAL A 34 -25.88 2.02 22.28
N ALA A 35 -24.91 1.26 22.80
CA ALA A 35 -25.09 0.42 23.98
C ALA A 35 -25.48 1.20 25.25
N ARG A 36 -25.16 2.51 25.30
CA ARG A 36 -25.50 3.42 26.40
C ARG A 36 -26.83 4.17 26.18
N GLY A 37 -27.53 3.91 25.08
CA GLY A 37 -28.79 4.59 24.73
C GLY A 37 -28.63 5.97 24.08
N ASP A 38 -27.39 6.42 23.83
CA ASP A 38 -27.10 7.72 23.20
C ASP A 38 -27.03 7.60 21.67
N GLY A 39 -28.19 7.37 21.06
CA GLY A 39 -28.33 7.20 19.61
C GLY A 39 -27.95 8.45 18.81
N ALA A 40 -28.10 9.64 19.39
CA ALA A 40 -27.74 10.89 18.74
C ALA A 40 -26.22 11.02 18.57
N SER A 41 -25.43 10.72 19.61
CA SER A 41 -23.97 10.70 19.49
C SER A 41 -23.50 9.57 18.58
N ALA A 42 -24.09 8.38 18.66
CA ALA A 42 -23.73 7.25 17.80
C ALA A 42 -23.88 7.60 16.30
N ARG A 43 -25.01 8.22 15.92
CA ARG A 43 -25.25 8.69 14.55
C ARG A 43 -24.22 9.71 14.08
N ARG A 44 -23.76 10.61 14.96
CA ARG A 44 -22.71 11.58 14.61
C ARG A 44 -21.38 10.90 14.31
N TRP A 45 -20.97 9.95 15.14
CA TRP A 45 -19.75 9.17 14.92
C TRP A 45 -19.81 8.32 13.66
N LEU A 46 -20.93 7.63 13.42
CA LEU A 46 -21.14 6.85 12.20
C LEU A 46 -21.19 7.73 10.95
N GLY A 47 -21.92 8.84 11.00
CA GLY A 47 -22.00 9.81 9.90
C GLY A 47 -20.64 10.42 9.58
N GLY A 48 -19.87 10.78 10.61
CA GLY A 48 -18.50 11.27 10.44
C GLY A 48 -17.56 10.23 9.83
N ALA A 49 -17.63 8.98 10.29
CA ALA A 49 -16.84 7.89 9.73
C ALA A 49 -17.23 7.60 8.26
N ALA A 50 -18.53 7.59 7.94
CA ALA A 50 -19.01 7.40 6.57
C ALA A 50 -18.56 8.53 5.65
N LEU A 51 -18.65 9.79 6.10
CA LEU A 51 -18.14 10.93 5.34
C LEU A 51 -16.62 10.86 5.15
N ALA A 52 -15.88 10.44 6.16
CA ALA A 52 -14.43 10.25 6.06
C ALA A 52 -14.08 9.15 5.04
N VAL A 53 -14.81 8.02 5.04
CA VAL A 53 -14.64 6.96 4.03
C VAL A 53 -14.94 7.49 2.64
N LEU A 54 -16.05 8.23 2.46
CA LEU A 54 -16.39 8.84 1.18
C LEU A 54 -15.32 9.83 0.73
N ALA A 55 -14.82 10.69 1.61
CA ALA A 55 -13.78 11.66 1.28
C ALA A 55 -12.46 10.98 0.90
N LEU A 56 -12.04 9.96 1.66
CA LEU A 56 -10.81 9.22 1.41
C LEU A 56 -10.90 8.32 0.16
N GLY A 57 -12.08 7.76 -0.12
CA GLY A 57 -12.30 6.88 -1.27
C GLY A 57 -12.59 7.62 -2.57
N ALA A 58 -13.21 8.81 -2.51
CA ALA A 58 -13.50 9.60 -3.70
C ALA A 58 -12.30 10.44 -4.17
N TRP A 59 -11.37 10.76 -3.26
CA TRP A 59 -10.20 11.57 -3.60
C TRP A 59 -8.99 10.69 -3.95
N PRO A 60 -8.44 10.79 -5.18
CA PRO A 60 -7.29 10.00 -5.60
C PRO A 60 -5.99 10.57 -5.01
N LEU A 61 -5.88 10.60 -3.68
CA LEU A 61 -4.71 11.15 -2.97
C LEU A 61 -3.41 10.45 -3.37
N GLY A 62 -3.48 9.13 -3.61
CA GLY A 62 -2.33 8.34 -4.07
C GLY A 62 -1.79 8.87 -5.39
N ASP A 63 -2.66 8.99 -6.40
CA ASP A 63 -2.27 9.45 -7.74
C ASP A 63 -1.73 10.88 -7.72
N LEU A 64 -2.33 11.77 -6.93
CA LEU A 64 -1.84 13.15 -6.80
C LEU A 64 -0.44 13.23 -6.18
N VAL A 65 -0.11 12.33 -5.26
CA VAL A 65 1.22 12.26 -4.65
C VAL A 65 2.21 11.56 -5.58
N LEU A 66 1.77 10.57 -6.35
CA LEU A 66 2.61 9.81 -7.28
C LEU A 66 2.91 10.57 -8.57
N ALA A 67 1.96 11.32 -9.12
CA ALA A 67 2.10 11.99 -10.41
C ALA A 67 3.35 12.89 -10.53
N PRO A 68 3.73 13.71 -9.52
CA PRO A 68 4.97 14.48 -9.57
C PRO A 68 6.23 13.60 -9.59
N LEU A 69 6.21 12.45 -8.93
CA LEU A 69 7.31 11.50 -8.91
C LEU A 69 7.44 10.80 -10.26
N GLU A 70 6.33 10.38 -10.85
CA GLU A 70 6.29 9.76 -12.18
C GLU A 70 6.76 10.73 -13.28
N ALA A 71 6.39 12.02 -13.17
CA ALA A 71 6.89 13.06 -14.06
C ALA A 71 8.40 13.26 -13.95
N ARG A 72 8.97 13.08 -12.74
CA ARG A 72 10.41 13.20 -12.49
C ARG A 72 11.20 11.96 -12.94
N TYR A 73 10.60 10.78 -12.85
CA TYR A 73 11.23 9.50 -13.18
C TYR A 73 10.40 8.76 -14.24
N PRO A 74 10.56 9.13 -15.52
CA PRO A 74 9.77 8.53 -16.59
C PRO A 74 10.07 7.01 -16.70
N PRO A 75 9.05 6.17 -16.91
CA PRO A 75 9.17 4.71 -16.81
C PRO A 75 10.00 4.04 -17.92
N ARG A 76 10.34 4.76 -19.00
CA ARG A 76 11.08 4.23 -20.15
C ARG A 76 12.08 5.25 -20.70
N PRO A 77 13.21 5.49 -20.01
CA PRO A 77 14.26 6.34 -20.56
C PRO A 77 14.84 5.70 -21.84
N ALA A 78 15.36 6.53 -22.74
CA ALA A 78 16.10 6.05 -23.90
C ALA A 78 17.40 5.38 -23.43
N LEU A 79 17.52 4.07 -23.66
CA LEU A 79 18.71 3.28 -23.32
C LEU A 79 19.60 3.16 -24.56
N ALA A 80 20.78 3.78 -24.50
CA ALA A 80 21.78 3.69 -25.57
C ALA A 80 22.74 2.51 -25.40
N ARG A 81 23.11 2.20 -24.15
CA ARG A 81 23.96 1.07 -23.77
C ARG A 81 23.53 0.57 -22.39
N VAL A 82 23.52 -0.73 -22.20
CA VAL A 82 23.16 -1.40 -20.94
C VAL A 82 24.26 -2.39 -20.61
N ASP A 83 25.01 -2.14 -19.53
CA ASP A 83 26.09 -3.04 -19.08
C ASP A 83 25.59 -4.09 -18.06
N GLY A 84 24.34 -3.97 -17.61
CA GLY A 84 23.73 -4.91 -16.68
C GLY A 84 22.26 -4.58 -16.40
N ILE A 85 21.47 -5.62 -16.16
CA ILE A 85 20.05 -5.52 -15.86
C ILE A 85 19.83 -6.02 -14.44
N ILE A 86 19.31 -5.14 -13.57
CA ILE A 86 18.92 -5.49 -12.19
C ILE A 86 17.40 -5.49 -12.12
N VAL A 87 16.82 -6.62 -11.77
CA VAL A 87 15.38 -6.76 -11.55
C VAL A 87 15.12 -6.80 -10.05
N LEU A 88 14.35 -5.84 -9.55
CA LEU A 88 14.01 -5.78 -8.13
C LEU A 88 12.97 -6.85 -7.76
N SER A 89 13.18 -7.50 -6.62
CA SER A 89 12.27 -8.48 -6.01
C SER A 89 10.92 -7.86 -5.60
N GLY A 90 9.96 -8.71 -5.26
CA GLY A 90 8.64 -8.32 -4.72
C GLY A 90 7.47 -8.64 -5.64
N ALA A 91 7.72 -9.24 -6.80
CA ALA A 91 6.68 -9.76 -7.68
C ALA A 91 6.33 -11.21 -7.35
N GLU A 92 7.23 -11.93 -6.69
CA GLU A 92 7.12 -13.34 -6.34
C GLU A 92 6.25 -13.59 -5.09
N GLU A 93 5.37 -14.59 -5.18
CA GLU A 93 4.53 -15.05 -4.09
C GLU A 93 5.06 -16.39 -3.56
N ALA A 94 6.06 -16.33 -2.68
CA ALA A 94 6.80 -17.51 -2.23
C ALA A 94 5.93 -18.57 -1.53
N GLU A 95 4.93 -18.15 -0.76
CA GLU A 95 4.03 -19.10 -0.06
C GLU A 95 3.12 -19.85 -1.03
N LEU A 96 2.51 -19.13 -1.99
CA LEU A 96 1.69 -19.73 -3.03
C LEU A 96 2.53 -20.63 -3.94
N SER A 97 3.75 -20.19 -4.29
CA SER A 97 4.65 -20.97 -5.13
C SER A 97 4.99 -22.32 -4.51
N ARG A 98 5.25 -22.35 -3.19
CA ARG A 98 5.47 -23.61 -2.45
C ARG A 98 4.23 -24.49 -2.40
N ARG A 99 3.04 -23.89 -2.27
CA ARG A 99 1.77 -24.62 -2.19
C ARG A 99 1.43 -25.31 -3.51
N TRP A 100 1.61 -24.61 -4.63
CA TRP A 100 1.19 -25.08 -5.95
C TRP A 100 2.30 -25.78 -6.73
N GLY A 101 3.55 -25.71 -6.27
CA GLY A 101 4.70 -26.33 -6.94
C GLY A 101 5.09 -25.64 -8.24
N MET A 102 4.61 -24.42 -8.48
CA MET A 102 4.91 -23.60 -9.64
C MET A 102 5.16 -22.15 -9.21
N PRO A 103 5.97 -21.36 -9.95
CA PRO A 103 6.20 -19.95 -9.61
C PRO A 103 4.90 -19.15 -9.69
N GLU A 104 4.55 -18.51 -8.58
CA GLU A 104 3.40 -17.62 -8.46
C GLU A 104 3.89 -16.18 -8.35
N VAL A 105 3.19 -15.28 -9.04
CA VAL A 105 3.53 -13.86 -9.09
C VAL A 105 2.30 -12.99 -8.85
N ASN A 106 2.50 -11.81 -8.27
CA ASN A 106 1.44 -10.85 -8.00
C ASN A 106 1.33 -9.78 -9.10
N GLY A 107 0.52 -8.76 -8.81
CA GLY A 107 0.26 -7.63 -9.72
C GLY A 107 1.47 -6.75 -10.03
N ALA A 108 2.67 -7.08 -9.52
CA ALA A 108 3.92 -6.41 -9.83
C ALA A 108 4.83 -7.21 -10.79
N SER A 109 4.27 -8.25 -11.42
CA SER A 109 4.93 -9.13 -12.39
C SER A 109 5.47 -8.42 -13.63
N GLU A 110 4.98 -7.21 -13.95
CA GLU A 110 5.48 -6.41 -15.08
C GLU A 110 6.97 -6.12 -14.98
N ARG A 111 7.55 -6.07 -13.77
CA ARG A 111 9.00 -5.87 -13.57
C ARG A 111 9.81 -7.05 -14.07
N LEU A 112 9.34 -8.27 -13.80
CA LEU A 112 9.97 -9.49 -14.30
C LEU A 112 9.89 -9.56 -15.83
N LEU A 113 8.73 -9.22 -16.38
CA LEU A 113 8.53 -9.18 -17.84
C LEU A 113 9.39 -8.10 -18.51
N ALA A 114 9.50 -6.92 -17.91
CA ALA A 114 10.36 -5.85 -18.39
C ALA A 114 11.84 -6.26 -18.34
N GLY A 115 12.28 -6.92 -17.27
CA GLY A 115 13.62 -7.50 -17.16
C GLY A 115 13.90 -8.52 -18.27
N LEU A 116 12.96 -9.44 -18.53
CA LEU A 116 13.07 -10.41 -19.62
C LEU A 116 13.13 -9.72 -21.00
N ALA A 117 12.29 -8.70 -21.22
CA ALA A 117 12.29 -7.94 -22.46
C ALA A 117 13.61 -7.20 -22.69
N LEU A 118 14.19 -6.61 -21.63
CA LEU A 118 15.49 -5.96 -21.67
C LEU A 118 16.62 -6.98 -21.93
N ALA A 119 16.60 -8.13 -21.28
CA ALA A 119 17.61 -9.18 -21.46
C ALA A 119 17.59 -9.76 -22.87
N ARG A 120 16.41 -9.84 -23.51
CA ARG A 120 16.31 -10.22 -24.93
C ARG A 120 16.79 -9.12 -25.88
N ARG A 121 16.61 -7.85 -25.51
CA ARG A 121 17.02 -6.70 -26.31
C ARG A 121 18.53 -6.44 -26.22
N PHE A 122 19.13 -6.72 -25.06
CA PHE A 122 20.56 -6.56 -24.77
C PHE A 122 21.09 -7.91 -24.25
N PRO A 123 21.40 -8.86 -25.15
CA PRO A 123 21.78 -10.23 -24.79
C PRO A 123 23.24 -10.41 -24.38
N GLU A 124 24.04 -9.36 -24.55
CA GLU A 124 25.47 -9.26 -24.26
C GLU A 124 25.75 -8.73 -22.85
#